data_AF-A0A090QZM7-F1
#
_entry.id   AF-A0A090QZM7-F1
#
_cell.length_a   1.000
_cell.length_b   1.000
_cell.length_c   1.000
_cell.angle_alpha   90.00
_cell.angle_beta   90.00
_cell.angle_gamma   90.00
#
_symmetry.space_group_name_H-M   'P 1'
#
loop_
_entity.id
_entity.type
_entity.pdbx_description
1 polymer ?
#
loop_
_entity_poly.entity_id
_entity_poly.type
_entity_poly.pdbx_seq_one_letter_code
_entity_poly.pdbx_strand_id
1 'polypeptide(L)'
;MIQAFGDVVIGGNYVVGVVVFVILMIINFVVVTKGGERISEVSARFTLDAMPGKQMAIDADLNAGILDHQGAKLRREEVAKEADFYGSMDGASKFVRGDAIAGMLILFINLIGGVSIGVFQFGLTFGDASRPMPC
;
A
#
# COMPACT_ATOMS: atom_id res chain seq x y z
N MET A 1 -9.15 28.01 -7.22
CA MET A 1 -9.30 27.30 -8.50
C MET A 1 -10.21 26.08 -8.39
N ILE A 2 -10.16 25.27 -7.32
CA ILE A 2 -11.00 24.06 -7.17
C ILE A 2 -12.49 24.37 -6.92
N GLN A 3 -12.81 25.42 -6.15
CA GLN A 3 -14.20 25.78 -5.79
C GLN A 3 -15.05 26.21 -7.01
N ALA A 4 -14.46 26.96 -7.95
CA ALA A 4 -15.14 27.41 -9.17
C ALA A 4 -15.35 26.29 -10.22
N PHE A 5 -14.53 25.24 -10.19
CA PHE A 5 -14.76 24.04 -11.02
C PHE A 5 -15.84 23.13 -10.42
N GLY A 6 -15.98 23.10 -9.08
CA GLY A 6 -17.02 22.34 -8.39
C GLY A 6 -18.44 22.83 -8.69
N ASP A 7 -18.67 24.15 -8.67
CA ASP A 7 -20.00 24.74 -8.95
C ASP A 7 -20.45 24.54 -10.40
N VAL A 8 -19.53 24.48 -11.37
CA VAL A 8 -19.85 24.23 -12.79
C VAL A 8 -20.20 22.78 -13.07
N VAL A 9 -19.65 21.83 -12.29
CA VAL A 9 -19.88 20.38 -12.45
C VAL A 9 -21.09 19.91 -11.63
N ILE A 10 -21.36 20.54 -10.49
CA ILE A 10 -22.46 20.17 -9.56
C ILE A 10 -23.73 21.00 -9.83
N GLY A 11 -23.64 22.06 -10.64
CA GLY A 11 -24.75 22.93 -11.04
C GLY A 11 -25.84 22.22 -11.85
N GLY A 12 -26.72 21.47 -11.17
CA GLY A 12 -28.06 21.12 -11.63
C GLY A 12 -28.25 19.75 -12.29
N ASN A 13 -27.20 18.96 -12.54
CA ASN A 13 -27.35 17.65 -13.19
C ASN A 13 -26.63 16.53 -12.43
N TYR A 14 -27.39 15.73 -11.68
CA TYR A 14 -26.92 14.54 -10.95
C TYR A 14 -26.13 13.57 -11.85
N VAL A 15 -26.47 13.49 -13.15
CA VAL A 15 -25.76 12.65 -14.13
C VAL A 15 -24.30 13.07 -14.26
N VAL A 16 -24.01 14.36 -14.22
CA VAL A 16 -22.63 14.88 -14.33
C VAL A 16 -21.82 14.50 -13.07
N GLY A 17 -22.43 14.59 -11.88
CA GLY A 17 -21.82 14.14 -10.64
C GLY A 17 -21.47 12.65 -10.64
N VAL A 18 -22.36 11.80 -11.14
CA VAL A 18 -22.13 10.36 -11.28
C VAL A 18 -20.97 10.07 -12.25
N VAL A 19 -20.91 10.77 -13.39
CA VAL A 19 -19.82 10.59 -14.38
C VAL A 19 -18.46 10.95 -13.77
N VAL A 20 -18.37 12.06 -13.06
CA VAL A 20 -17.12 12.48 -12.40
C VAL A 20 -16.74 11.54 -11.27
N PHE A 21 -17.70 11.06 -10.49
CA PHE A 21 -17.45 10.06 -9.45
C PHE A 21 -16.85 8.77 -10.04
N VAL A 22 -17.37 8.29 -11.17
CA VAL A 22 -16.84 7.12 -11.87
C VAL A 22 -15.42 7.36 -12.38
N ILE A 23 -15.13 8.54 -12.94
CA ILE A 23 -13.77 8.90 -13.39
C ILE A 23 -12.79 8.90 -12.21
N LEU A 24 -13.17 9.49 -11.08
CA LEU A 24 -12.35 9.50 -9.86
C LEU A 24 -12.14 8.09 -9.32
N MET A 25 -13.16 7.23 -9.36
CA MET A 25 -13.05 5.82 -8.97
C MET A 25 -12.03 5.07 -9.84
N ILE A 26 -12.05 5.27 -11.17
CA ILE A 26 -11.09 4.65 -12.09
C ILE A 26 -9.67 5.13 -11.80
N ILE A 27 -9.47 6.43 -11.57
CA ILE A 27 -8.15 6.98 -11.22
C ILE A 27 -7.65 6.38 -9.91
N ASN A 28 -8.50 6.33 -8.88
CA ASN A 28 -8.16 5.70 -7.59
C ASN A 28 -7.74 4.23 -7.77
N PHE A 29 -8.48 3.47 -8.59
CA PHE A 29 -8.16 2.08 -8.89
C PHE A 29 -6.83 1.94 -9.64
N VAL A 30 -6.56 2.78 -10.64
CA VAL A 30 -5.31 2.74 -11.42
C VAL A 30 -4.10 3.09 -10.55
N VAL A 31 -4.23 4.05 -9.63
CA VAL A 31 -3.13 4.43 -8.72
C VAL A 31 -2.78 3.28 -7.77
N VAL A 32 -3.77 2.59 -7.20
CA VAL A 32 -3.56 1.38 -6.38
C VAL A 32 -2.86 0.31 -7.20
N THR A 33 -3.37 0.03 -8.41
CA THR A 33 -2.84 -1.04 -9.26
C THR A 33 -1.42 -0.75 -9.75
N LYS A 34 -1.09 0.52 -10.06
CA LYS A 34 0.24 0.91 -10.54
C LYS A 34 1.28 1.10 -9.43
N GLY A 35 0.88 1.17 -8.17
CA GLY A 35 1.81 1.25 -7.02
C GLY A 35 2.64 -0.02 -6.81
N GLY A 36 2.26 -1.15 -7.42
CA GLY A 36 2.88 -2.46 -7.23
C GLY A 36 4.03 -2.80 -8.18
N GLU A 37 4.40 -1.94 -9.14
CA GLU A 37 5.42 -2.29 -10.13
C GLU A 37 6.79 -1.69 -9.75
N ARG A 38 7.75 -2.55 -9.37
CA ARG A 38 9.24 -2.35 -9.42
C ARG A 38 9.99 -1.92 -8.14
N ILE A 39 10.00 -2.74 -7.07
CA ILE A 39 11.01 -2.61 -5.98
C ILE A 39 11.61 -3.98 -5.51
N SER A 40 11.29 -5.10 -6.17
CA SER A 40 11.69 -6.44 -5.70
C SER A 40 13.09 -6.91 -6.12
N GLU A 41 13.79 -6.19 -7.02
CA GLU A 41 15.06 -6.64 -7.61
C GLU A 41 16.28 -6.44 -6.69
N VAL A 42 16.30 -5.35 -5.92
CA VAL A 42 17.54 -4.89 -5.25
C VAL A 42 17.80 -5.63 -3.92
N SER A 43 16.78 -5.94 -3.12
CA SER A 43 16.98 -6.59 -1.81
C SER A 43 17.18 -8.10 -1.89
N ALA A 44 16.63 -8.77 -2.90
CA ALA A 44 16.94 -10.17 -3.16
C ALA A 44 18.45 -10.33 -3.36
N ARG A 45 19.04 -9.38 -4.09
CA ARG A 45 20.48 -9.34 -4.34
C ARG A 45 21.30 -9.09 -3.07
N PHE A 46 20.88 -8.16 -2.21
CA PHE A 46 21.57 -7.92 -0.92
C PHE A 46 21.47 -9.09 0.07
N THR A 47 20.35 -9.82 0.09
CA THR A 47 20.20 -11.03 0.92
C THR A 47 21.05 -12.18 0.37
N LEU A 48 21.12 -12.32 -0.97
CA LEU A 48 21.96 -13.29 -1.66
C LEU A 48 23.47 -13.00 -1.46
N ASP A 49 23.89 -11.74 -1.44
CA ASP A 49 25.29 -11.35 -1.26
C ASP A 49 25.81 -11.59 0.18
N ALA A 50 24.92 -11.75 1.17
CA ALA A 50 25.28 -12.02 2.57
C ALA A 50 25.45 -13.53 2.88
N MET A 51 24.88 -14.42 2.06
CA MET A 51 24.96 -15.88 2.24
C MET A 51 26.39 -16.44 2.21
N PRO A 52 27.29 -15.99 1.30
CA PRO A 52 28.67 -16.45 1.29
C PRO A 52 29.39 -16.19 2.62
N GLY A 53 29.16 -15.04 3.24
CA GLY A 53 29.77 -14.71 4.55
C GLY A 53 29.29 -15.62 5.67
N LYS A 54 27.98 -15.90 5.74
CA LYS A 54 27.43 -16.84 6.73
C LYS A 54 27.90 -18.28 6.50
N GLN A 55 28.05 -18.71 5.24
CA GLN A 55 28.60 -20.04 4.93
C GLN A 55 30.08 -20.15 5.28
N MET A 56 30.87 -19.10 5.03
CA MET A 56 32.29 -19.07 5.36
C MET A 56 32.54 -19.11 6.88
N ALA A 57 31.65 -18.52 7.68
CA ALA A 57 31.68 -18.65 9.14
C ALA A 57 31.43 -20.09 9.61
N ILE A 58 30.49 -20.81 8.99
CA ILE A 58 30.22 -22.22 9.30
C ILE A 58 31.41 -23.11 8.92
N ASP A 59 32.07 -22.80 7.81
CA ASP A 59 33.27 -23.53 7.36
C ASP A 59 34.47 -23.29 8.28
N ALA A 60 34.60 -22.07 8.81
CA ALA A 60 35.60 -21.75 9.82
C ALA A 60 35.34 -22.51 11.13
N ASP A 61 34.09 -22.57 11.60
CA ASP A 61 33.70 -23.31 12.80
C ASP A 61 33.91 -24.83 12.65
N LEU A 62 33.65 -25.38 11.45
CA LEU A 62 33.92 -26.78 11.12
C LEU A 62 35.42 -27.08 11.11
N ASN A 63 36.23 -26.22 10.46
CA ASN A 63 37.69 -26.38 10.41
C ASN A 63 38.36 -26.18 11.77
N ALA A 64 37.77 -25.38 12.66
CA ALA A 64 38.25 -25.19 14.03
C ALA A 64 37.87 -26.34 14.98
N GLY A 65 37.08 -27.32 14.51
CA GLY A 65 36.60 -28.43 15.33
C GLY A 65 35.53 -28.03 16.37
N ILE A 66 34.98 -26.81 16.27
CA ILE A 66 33.91 -26.30 17.13
C ILE A 66 32.57 -26.92 16.70
N LEU A 67 32.43 -27.22 15.41
CA LEU A 67 31.26 -27.85 14.81
C LEU A 67 31.62 -29.22 14.20
N ASP A 68 30.73 -30.19 14.35
CA ASP A 68 30.78 -31.47 13.61
C ASP A 68 30.10 -31.34 12.23
N HIS A 69 30.39 -32.25 11.30
CA HIS A 69 29.77 -32.33 9.98
C HIS A 69 28.24 -32.35 10.03
N GLN A 70 27.63 -33.03 11.00
CA GLN A 70 26.16 -33.00 11.15
C GLN A 70 25.67 -31.63 11.63
N GLY A 71 26.38 -31.00 12.57
CA GLY A 71 26.08 -29.65 13.05
C GLY A 71 26.22 -28.57 11.97
N ALA A 72 27.24 -28.69 11.12
CA ALA A 72 27.45 -27.80 9.98
C ALA A 72 26.33 -27.92 8.94
N LYS A 73 25.83 -29.15 8.70
CA LYS A 73 24.69 -29.37 7.81
C LYS A 73 23.42 -28.67 8.33
N LEU A 74 23.09 -28.86 9.61
CA LEU A 74 21.94 -28.22 10.26
C LEU A 74 22.04 -26.68 10.22
N ARG A 75 23.19 -26.11 10.57
CA ARG A 75 23.44 -24.66 10.50
C ARG A 75 23.28 -24.09 9.09
N ARG A 76 23.78 -24.79 8.07
CA ARG A 76 23.60 -24.38 6.66
C ARG A 76 22.13 -24.39 6.26
N GLU A 77 21.37 -25.36 6.74
CA GLU A 77 19.92 -25.46 6.49
C GLU A 77 19.13 -24.34 7.18
N GLU A 78 19.50 -23.96 8.41
CA GLU A 78 18.92 -22.81 9.10
C GLU A 78 19.23 -21.49 8.38
N VAL A 79 20.48 -21.27 7.96
CA VAL A 79 20.88 -20.08 7.22
C VAL A 79 20.15 -19.98 5.87
N ALA A 80 19.96 -21.11 5.19
CA ALA A 80 19.18 -21.15 3.95
C ALA A 80 17.70 -20.81 4.20
N LYS A 81 17.07 -21.38 5.24
CA LYS A 81 15.68 -21.03 5.62
C LYS A 81 15.53 -19.57 6.00
N GLU A 82 16.50 -19.01 6.72
CA GLU A 82 16.50 -17.59 7.11
C GLU A 82 16.58 -16.70 5.86
N ALA A 83 17.48 -17.01 4.92
CA ALA A 83 17.60 -16.29 3.66
C ALA A 83 16.33 -16.38 2.80
N ASP A 84 15.68 -17.54 2.73
CA ASP A 84 14.41 -17.73 2.01
C ASP A 84 13.26 -16.95 2.66
N PHE A 85 13.19 -16.94 3.99
CA PHE A 85 12.17 -16.19 4.73
C PHE A 85 12.33 -14.68 4.55
N TYR A 86 13.54 -14.14 4.69
CA TYR A 86 13.77 -12.71 4.46
C TYR A 86 13.69 -12.32 2.97
N GLY A 87 14.10 -13.20 2.06
CA GLY A 87 13.96 -13.01 0.61
C GLY A 87 12.50 -12.95 0.17
N SER A 88 11.65 -13.81 0.73
CA SER A 88 10.20 -13.79 0.48
C SER A 88 9.47 -12.65 1.20
N MET A 89 9.93 -12.25 2.39
CA MET A 89 9.36 -11.12 3.13
C MET A 89 9.74 -9.75 2.57
N ASP A 90 10.92 -9.55 1.99
CA ASP A 90 11.31 -8.22 1.47
C ASP A 90 10.40 -7.78 0.31
N GLY A 91 10.05 -8.72 -0.58
CA GLY A 91 9.06 -8.49 -1.64
C GLY A 91 7.73 -8.05 -1.03
N ALA A 92 7.13 -8.89 -0.19
CA ALA A 92 5.84 -8.60 0.44
C ALA A 92 5.83 -7.28 1.22
N SER A 93 6.86 -7.00 2.01
CA SER A 93 6.93 -5.83 2.89
C SER A 93 7.05 -4.50 2.11
N LYS A 94 7.74 -4.51 0.97
CA LYS A 94 7.81 -3.32 0.09
C LYS A 94 6.51 -3.08 -0.68
N PHE A 95 5.85 -4.14 -1.16
CA PHE A 95 4.54 -4.01 -1.81
C PHE A 95 3.50 -3.47 -0.84
N VAL A 96 3.46 -4.01 0.38
CA VAL A 96 2.54 -3.55 1.44
C VAL A 96 2.79 -2.10 1.81
N ARG A 97 4.05 -1.65 1.89
CA ARG A 97 4.36 -0.26 2.28
C ARG A 97 3.98 0.74 1.18
N GLY A 98 4.19 0.41 -0.10
CA GLY A 98 3.80 1.25 -1.23
C GLY A 98 2.27 1.34 -1.40
N ASP A 99 1.59 0.20 -1.30
CA ASP A 99 0.13 0.10 -1.38
C ASP A 99 -0.56 0.84 -0.21
N ALA A 100 -0.02 0.70 1.02
CA ALA A 100 -0.55 1.40 2.20
C ALA A 100 -0.44 2.92 2.09
N ILE A 101 0.65 3.46 1.53
CA ILE A 101 0.81 4.91 1.34
C ILE A 101 -0.17 5.45 0.29
N ALA A 102 -0.32 4.72 -0.83
CA ALA A 102 -1.30 5.08 -1.87
C ALA A 102 -2.74 5.02 -1.34
N GLY A 103 -3.09 3.96 -0.63
CA GLY A 103 -4.40 3.80 0.01
C GLY A 103 -4.70 4.89 1.04
N MET A 104 -3.71 5.29 1.85
CA MET A 104 -3.85 6.36 2.83
C MET A 104 -4.07 7.73 2.18
N LEU A 105 -3.36 8.05 1.10
CA LEU A 105 -3.57 9.28 0.33
C LEU A 105 -4.97 9.32 -0.29
N ILE A 106 -5.42 8.21 -0.88
CA ILE A 106 -6.75 8.08 -1.49
C ILE A 106 -7.85 8.23 -0.43
N LEU A 107 -7.70 7.59 0.73
CA LEU A 107 -8.64 7.74 1.84
C LEU A 107 -8.76 9.21 2.25
N PHE A 108 -7.64 9.91 2.38
CA PHE A 108 -7.60 11.32 2.77
C PHE A 108 -8.30 12.22 1.74
N ILE A 109 -8.04 12.00 0.45
CA ILE A 109 -8.66 12.75 -0.65
C ILE A 109 -10.17 12.47 -0.72
N ASN A 110 -10.59 11.21 -0.62
CA ASN A 110 -12.02 10.84 -0.62
C ASN A 110 -12.74 11.37 0.62
N LEU A 111 -12.09 11.40 1.77
CA LEU A 111 -12.66 11.96 2.99
C LEU A 111 -12.88 13.48 2.84
N ILE A 112 -11.87 14.22 2.41
CA ILE A 112 -11.98 15.68 2.22
C ILE A 112 -12.94 16.02 1.08
N GLY A 113 -12.82 15.34 -0.06
CA GLY A 113 -13.66 15.54 -1.23
C GLY A 113 -15.12 15.16 -0.97
N GLY A 114 -15.36 14.02 -0.32
CA GLY A 114 -16.69 13.56 0.07
C GLY A 114 -17.35 14.45 1.13
N VAL A 115 -16.59 14.92 2.13
CA VAL A 115 -17.11 15.89 3.11
C VAL A 115 -17.40 17.24 2.45
N SER A 116 -16.51 17.73 1.58
CA SER A 116 -16.73 18.99 0.87
C SER A 116 -17.96 18.90 -0.04
N ILE A 117 -18.03 17.89 -0.91
CA ILE A 117 -19.19 17.67 -1.79
C ILE A 117 -20.46 17.42 -0.95
N GLY A 118 -20.38 16.63 0.12
CA GLY A 118 -21.50 16.38 1.03
C GLY A 118 -22.03 17.67 1.65
N VAL A 119 -21.15 18.56 2.12
CA VAL A 119 -21.54 19.86 2.68
C VAL A 119 -22.12 20.80 1.61
N PHE A 120 -21.56 20.81 0.39
CA PHE A 120 -22.06 21.64 -0.72
C PHE A 120 -23.34 21.11 -1.37
N GLN A 121 -23.55 19.79 -1.39
CA GLN A 121 -24.67 19.12 -2.07
C GLN A 121 -25.85 18.86 -1.15
N PHE A 122 -25.62 18.58 0.14
CA PHE A 122 -26.71 18.46 1.11
C PHE A 122 -27.21 19.79 1.65
N GLY A 123 -26.49 20.91 1.41
CA GLY A 123 -26.96 22.25 1.77
C GLY A 123 -27.73 22.23 3.09
N LEU A 124 -27.13 21.72 4.16
CA LEU A 124 -27.70 21.96 5.49
C LEU A 124 -27.47 23.44 5.79
N THR A 125 -28.23 24.31 5.12
CA THR A 125 -28.95 25.31 5.86
C THR A 125 -29.62 24.54 6.99
N PHE A 126 -29.08 24.72 8.19
CA PHE A 126 -29.52 24.22 9.48
C PHE A 126 -31.03 24.50 9.80
N GLY A 127 -31.83 24.93 8.83
CA GLY A 127 -33.23 25.37 8.94
C GLY A 127 -34.29 24.41 8.38
N ASP A 128 -33.99 23.52 7.42
CA ASP A 128 -35.06 22.75 6.74
C ASP A 128 -35.37 21.37 7.37
N ALA A 129 -34.57 20.91 8.34
CA ALA A 129 -34.90 19.72 9.14
C ALA A 129 -36.00 19.97 10.20
N SER A 130 -36.72 21.09 10.10
CA SER A 130 -37.77 21.50 11.05
C SER A 130 -39.21 21.29 10.56
N ARG A 131 -39.44 20.76 9.35
CA ARG A 131 -40.82 20.45 8.90
C ARG A 131 -41.16 18.99 9.21
N PRO A 132 -42.06 18.72 10.17
CA PRO A 132 -42.64 17.40 10.29
C PRO A 132 -43.45 17.10 9.02
N MET A 133 -43.29 15.90 8.48
CA MET A 133 -44.16 15.38 7.42
C MET A 133 -45.63 15.51 7.85
N PRO A 134 -46.50 16.14 7.04
CA PRO A 134 -47.92 16.00 7.25
C PRO A 134 -48.32 14.55 6.93
N CYS A 135 -49.20 14.00 7.77
CA CYS A 135 -49.75 12.65 7.68
C CYS A 135 -50.54 12.41 6.39
#